data_AF-A0A4U9HF26-F1
#
_entry.id   AF-A0A4U9HF26-F1
#
_cell.length_a   1.000
_cell.length_b   1.000
_cell.length_c   1.000
_cell.angle_alpha   90.00
_cell.angle_beta   90.00
_cell.angle_gamma   90.00
#
_symmetry.space_group_name_H-M   'P 1'
#
loop_
_entity.id
_entity.type
_entity.pdbx_description
1 polymer ?
#
loop_
_entity_poly.entity_id
_entity_poly.type
_entity_poly.pdbx_seq_one_letter_code
_entity_poly.pdbx_strand_id
1 'polypeptide(L)'
;MVEREEAVVWDILDEVIREHPVLLNRAPTLHRLGIQAFEPVLIEGKAIQLHPLVCAAYNADFDGDQMAVHVPLTLEAQLEARALMMSTNNILSPANGEPIIVPSQDVVLGLYYMTRDCVNAKGEGMVLTGPKEAERIYRAGLASLHARVKVRITEYEKAENGELVAKTSLIDTTIGRAILWMIVPKGLPFSIVNQALGKKAISKMLNTCYRILGSEADRYLR
;
A
#
# COMPACT_ATOMS: atom_id res chain seq x y z
N MET A 1 34.96 21.07 -8.43
CA MET A 1 34.35 19.74 -8.27
C MET A 1 32.84 19.86 -8.17
N VAL A 2 32.27 20.29 -7.03
CA VAL A 2 30.79 20.43 -6.89
C VAL A 2 30.21 21.52 -7.80
N GLU A 3 30.79 22.72 -7.84
CA GLU A 3 30.33 23.82 -8.73
C GLU A 3 30.44 23.49 -10.23
N ARG A 4 31.22 22.46 -10.59
CA ARG A 4 31.42 22.03 -11.98
C ARG A 4 30.60 20.79 -12.33
N GLU A 5 29.79 20.27 -11.39
CA GLU A 5 28.92 19.11 -11.57
C GLU A 5 29.65 17.90 -12.19
N GLU A 6 30.89 17.68 -11.76
CA GLU A 6 31.71 16.56 -12.25
C GLU A 6 31.03 15.22 -11.94
N ALA A 7 31.11 14.24 -12.85
CA ALA A 7 30.39 12.96 -12.74
C ALA A 7 30.60 12.25 -11.39
N VAL A 8 31.82 12.32 -10.85
CA VAL A 8 32.21 11.70 -9.57
C VAL A 8 31.39 12.24 -8.39
N VAL A 9 30.88 13.47 -8.47
CA VAL A 9 30.08 14.09 -7.40
C VAL A 9 28.75 13.35 -7.23
N TRP A 10 28.16 12.85 -8.31
CA TRP A 10 26.88 12.13 -8.26
C TRP A 10 27.01 10.77 -7.58
N ASP A 11 28.11 10.05 -7.84
CA ASP A 11 28.39 8.76 -7.20
C ASP A 11 28.58 8.94 -5.68
N ILE A 12 29.33 9.98 -5.27
CA ILE A 12 29.52 10.32 -3.86
C ILE A 12 28.19 10.77 -3.23
N LEU A 13 27.38 11.55 -3.95
CA LEU A 13 26.10 12.00 -3.44
C LEU A 13 25.16 10.82 -3.16
N ASP A 14 25.09 9.82 -4.05
CA ASP A 14 24.29 8.62 -3.83
C ASP A 14 24.74 7.82 -2.60
N GLU A 15 26.04 7.77 -2.33
CA GLU A 15 26.57 7.14 -1.12
C GLU A 15 26.21 7.94 0.14
N VAL A 16 26.33 9.27 0.11
CA VAL A 16 26.10 10.14 1.27
C VAL A 16 24.62 10.19 1.67
N ILE A 17 23.69 10.16 0.71
CA ILE A 17 22.26 10.20 1.02
C ILE A 17 21.70 8.84 1.46
N ARG A 18 22.44 7.76 1.23
CA ARG A 18 22.00 6.41 1.57
C ARG A 18 21.88 6.30 3.09
N GLU A 19 20.73 5.81 3.54
CA GLU A 19 20.38 5.73 4.96
C GLU A 19 20.37 7.08 5.70
N HIS A 20 20.37 8.22 4.98
CA HIS A 20 20.24 9.55 5.56
C HIS A 20 18.82 10.10 5.34
N PRO A 21 17.90 9.96 6.32
CA PRO A 21 16.52 10.38 6.15
C PRO A 21 16.41 11.91 6.06
N VAL A 22 15.46 12.39 5.27
CA VAL A 22 15.08 13.81 5.17
C VAL A 22 13.67 14.02 5.70
N LEU A 23 13.39 15.20 6.27
CA LEU A 23 12.06 15.55 6.75
C LEU A 23 11.33 16.38 5.70
N LEU A 24 10.13 15.95 5.33
CA LEU A 24 9.21 16.73 4.49
C LEU A 24 8.14 17.40 5.35
N ASN A 25 7.90 18.68 5.11
CA ASN A 25 6.87 19.47 5.78
C ASN A 25 6.03 20.25 4.76
N ARG A 26 4.70 20.27 4.95
CA ARG A 26 3.78 21.14 4.21
C ARG A 26 3.12 22.13 5.17
N ALA A 27 3.19 23.41 4.85
CA ALA A 27 2.51 24.46 5.61
C ALA A 27 1.05 24.62 5.13
N PRO A 28 0.08 24.89 6.03
CA PRO A 28 0.21 24.96 7.48
C PRO A 28 0.26 23.57 8.15
N THR A 29 1.12 23.40 9.15
CA THR A 29 1.25 22.14 9.90
C THR A 29 0.17 22.04 10.98
N LEU A 30 -0.91 21.29 10.73
CA LEU A 30 -2.04 21.18 11.65
C LEU A 30 -1.87 20.11 12.73
N HIS A 31 -1.06 19.09 12.47
CA HIS A 31 -0.85 17.96 13.36
C HIS A 31 0.50 17.31 13.07
N ARG A 32 0.97 16.43 13.97
CA ARG A 32 2.30 15.79 13.86
C ARG A 32 2.57 15.10 12.53
N LEU A 33 1.55 14.55 11.86
CA LEU A 33 1.71 13.87 10.57
C LEU A 33 2.00 14.83 9.39
N GLY A 34 1.94 16.15 9.62
CA GLY A 34 2.36 17.16 8.65
C GLY A 34 3.88 17.30 8.55
N ILE A 35 4.64 16.56 9.36
CA ILE A 35 6.09 16.38 9.21
C ILE A 35 6.39 14.89 9.31
N GLN A 36 7.02 14.32 8.28
CA GLN A 36 7.43 12.92 8.26
C GLN A 36 8.81 12.79 7.65
N ALA A 37 9.52 11.74 8.05
CA ALA A 37 10.81 11.37 7.50
C ALA A 37 10.64 10.40 6.32
N PHE A 38 11.50 10.57 5.31
CA PHE A 38 11.61 9.71 4.14
C PHE A 38 13.07 9.45 3.80
N GLU A 39 13.34 8.33 3.16
CA GLU A 39 14.64 8.10 2.52
C GLU A 39 14.62 8.79 1.14
N PRO A 40 15.58 9.69 0.87
CA PRO A 40 15.63 10.40 -0.40
C PRO A 40 16.03 9.45 -1.53
N VAL A 41 15.41 9.64 -2.69
CA VAL A 41 15.78 8.98 -3.95
C VAL A 41 16.14 10.07 -4.95
N LEU A 42 17.34 9.99 -5.53
CA LEU A 42 17.76 10.93 -6.57
C LEU A 42 16.89 10.78 -7.80
N ILE A 43 16.41 11.90 -8.30
CA ILE A 43 15.60 11.98 -9.51
C ILE A 43 16.12 13.11 -10.38
N GLU A 44 15.89 13.00 -11.67
CA GLU A 44 16.05 14.12 -12.58
C GLU A 44 14.84 15.06 -12.47
N GLY A 45 15.08 16.37 -12.47
CA GLY A 45 14.04 17.39 -12.39
C GLY A 45 14.16 18.28 -11.16
N LYS A 46 13.17 19.17 -10.98
CA LYS A 46 13.15 20.19 -9.90
C LYS A 46 11.95 20.07 -8.96
N ALA A 47 11.15 19.02 -9.12
CA ALA A 47 9.94 18.78 -8.33
C ALA A 47 10.16 17.62 -7.36
N ILE A 48 9.65 17.73 -6.15
CA ILE A 48 9.67 16.64 -5.16
C ILE A 48 8.62 15.61 -5.55
N GLN A 49 9.00 14.34 -5.60
CA GLN A 49 8.05 13.24 -5.74
C GLN A 49 7.58 12.79 -4.36
N LEU A 50 6.27 12.79 -4.13
CA LEU A 50 5.65 12.37 -2.87
C LEU A 50 4.80 11.13 -3.09
N HIS A 51 4.90 10.16 -2.18
CA HIS A 51 4.12 8.94 -2.26
C HIS A 51 2.59 9.23 -2.15
N PRO A 52 1.72 8.71 -3.04
CA PRO A 52 0.29 9.06 -3.04
C PRO A 52 -0.43 8.75 -1.70
N LEU A 53 -0.05 7.67 -1.02
CA LEU A 53 -0.67 7.28 0.26
C LEU A 53 -0.37 8.22 1.43
N VAL A 54 0.65 9.08 1.36
CA VAL A 54 0.93 10.06 2.42
C VAL A 54 0.29 11.42 2.16
N CYS A 55 -0.25 11.65 0.96
CA CYS A 55 -0.86 12.94 0.59
C CYS A 55 -2.02 13.31 1.52
N ALA A 56 -2.82 12.33 1.95
CA ALA A 56 -3.91 12.54 2.90
C ALA A 56 -3.41 13.06 4.27
N ALA A 57 -2.26 12.58 4.73
CA ALA A 57 -1.64 13.06 5.97
C ALA A 57 -1.12 14.50 5.81
N TYR A 58 -0.56 14.87 4.67
CA TYR A 58 -0.13 16.24 4.41
C TYR A 58 -1.26 17.20 4.03
N ASN A 59 -2.47 16.67 3.82
CA ASN A 59 -3.58 17.38 3.16
C ASN A 59 -3.14 18.01 1.83
N ALA A 60 -2.25 17.33 1.10
CA ALA A 60 -1.61 17.82 -0.11
C ALA A 60 -2.32 17.33 -1.36
N ASP A 61 -2.31 18.15 -2.39
CA ASP A 61 -2.65 17.82 -3.77
C ASP A 61 -1.49 18.19 -4.71
N PHE A 62 -1.68 18.01 -6.02
CA PHE A 62 -0.63 18.17 -7.03
C PHE A 62 -0.96 19.27 -8.04
N ASP A 63 -1.61 20.35 -7.59
CA ASP A 63 -1.99 21.49 -8.44
C ASP A 63 -1.06 22.71 -8.31
N GLY A 64 0.00 22.60 -7.50
CA GLY A 64 0.98 23.68 -7.26
C GLY A 64 1.53 23.75 -5.83
N ASP A 65 1.07 22.86 -4.94
CA ASP A 65 1.56 22.71 -3.58
C ASP A 65 3.10 22.60 -3.49
N GLN A 66 3.66 23.25 -2.47
CA GLN A 66 5.09 23.24 -2.18
C GLN A 66 5.37 22.62 -0.81
N MET A 67 6.52 21.98 -0.68
CA MET A 67 6.97 21.37 0.57
C MET A 67 8.39 21.80 0.90
N ALA A 68 8.67 21.97 2.19
CA ALA A 68 10.01 22.21 2.70
C ALA A 68 10.70 20.86 2.98
N VAL A 69 12.00 20.80 2.67
CA VAL A 69 12.87 19.66 2.99
C VAL A 69 13.85 20.12 4.07
N HIS A 70 13.96 19.34 5.15
CA HIS A 70 14.96 19.56 6.20
C HIS A 70 15.88 18.34 6.32
N VAL A 71 17.17 18.59 6.54
CA VAL A 71 18.19 17.55 6.70
C VAL A 71 18.58 17.46 8.18
N PRO A 72 18.28 16.34 8.87
CA PRO A 72 18.79 16.07 10.20
C PRO A 72 20.32 15.94 10.15
N LEU A 73 21.05 16.75 10.93
CA LEU A 73 22.51 16.79 10.88
C LEU A 73 23.15 15.84 11.90
N THR A 74 22.67 15.85 13.15
CA THR A 74 23.25 15.02 14.22
C THR A 74 22.80 13.57 14.10
N LEU A 75 23.62 12.65 14.60
CA LEU A 75 23.29 11.22 14.59
C LEU A 75 22.02 10.95 15.39
N GLU A 76 21.83 11.63 16.52
CA GLU A 76 20.64 11.52 17.34
C GLU A 76 19.39 11.94 16.57
N ALA A 77 19.46 13.03 15.79
CA ALA A 77 18.34 13.51 14.99
C ALA A 77 18.03 12.55 13.82
N GLN A 78 19.05 11.95 13.20
CA GLN A 78 18.86 10.93 12.16
C GLN A 78 18.20 9.68 12.72
N LEU A 79 18.64 9.22 13.90
CA LEU A 79 18.06 8.08 14.60
C LEU A 79 16.61 8.36 15.01
N GLU A 80 16.31 9.55 15.52
CA GLU A 80 14.95 9.97 15.86
C GLU A 80 14.04 10.03 14.62
N ALA A 81 14.55 10.62 13.52
CA ALA A 81 13.82 10.68 12.26
C ALA A 81 13.46 9.26 11.77
N ARG A 82 14.41 8.32 11.85
CA ARG A 82 14.20 6.92 11.44
C ARG A 82 13.27 6.15 12.37
N ALA A 83 13.44 6.30 13.68
CA ALA A 83 12.69 5.53 14.67
C ALA A 83 11.27 6.06 14.89
N LEU A 84 11.06 7.38 14.86
CA LEU A 84 9.80 8.00 15.25
C LEU A 84 9.07 8.69 14.08
N MET A 85 9.81 9.40 13.23
CA MET A 85 9.20 10.26 12.21
C MET A 85 9.01 9.57 10.86
N MET A 86 9.65 8.43 10.64
CA MET A 86 9.58 7.70 9.37
C MET A 86 8.13 7.41 8.99
N SER A 87 7.78 7.70 7.73
CA SER A 87 6.41 7.55 7.22
C SER A 87 5.85 6.13 7.42
N THR A 88 6.70 5.11 7.44
CA THR A 88 6.34 3.71 7.71
C THR A 88 5.83 3.45 9.12
N ASN A 89 6.13 4.33 10.09
CA ASN A 89 5.71 4.18 11.49
C ASN A 89 4.40 4.93 11.76
N ASN A 90 4.09 5.92 10.93
CA ASN A 90 3.01 6.89 11.12
C ASN A 90 1.76 6.55 10.29
N ILE A 91 1.24 5.34 10.49
CA ILE A 91 0.25 4.73 9.59
C ILE A 91 -1.18 4.80 10.15
N LEU A 92 -1.29 5.01 11.47
CA LEU A 92 -2.53 5.28 12.16
C LEU A 92 -2.60 6.76 12.55
N SER A 93 -3.80 7.31 12.48
CA SER A 93 -4.08 8.65 13.00
C SER A 93 -3.94 8.66 14.53
N PRO A 94 -3.20 9.64 15.09
CA PRO A 94 -3.08 9.79 16.54
C PRO A 94 -4.41 10.14 17.22
N ALA A 95 -5.37 10.71 16.49
CA ALA A 95 -6.61 11.23 17.07
C ALA A 95 -7.64 10.12 17.35
N ASN A 96 -7.71 9.09 16.49
CA ASN A 96 -8.75 8.06 16.54
C ASN A 96 -8.24 6.63 16.34
N GLY A 97 -6.95 6.44 16.03
CA GLY A 97 -6.36 5.11 15.80
C GLY A 97 -6.81 4.44 14.50
N GLU A 98 -7.48 5.16 13.60
CA GLU A 98 -7.84 4.66 12.28
C GLU A 98 -6.67 4.80 11.30
N PRO A 99 -6.54 3.93 10.28
CA PRO A 99 -5.49 4.07 9.26
C PRO A 99 -5.60 5.41 8.52
N ILE A 100 -4.49 6.15 8.43
CA ILE A 100 -4.42 7.42 7.68
C ILE A 100 -3.97 7.19 6.22
N ILE A 101 -3.24 6.10 5.97
CA ILE A 101 -2.68 5.71 4.67
C ILE A 101 -3.71 5.03 3.75
N VAL A 102 -4.99 5.39 3.86
CA VAL A 102 -6.04 4.78 3.04
C VAL A 102 -5.91 5.28 1.60
N PRO A 103 -5.88 4.37 0.60
CA PRO A 103 -5.85 4.78 -0.79
C PRO A 103 -6.99 5.75 -1.14
N SER A 104 -6.70 6.68 -2.04
CA SER A 104 -7.64 7.70 -2.49
C SER A 104 -8.02 7.49 -3.96
N GLN A 105 -9.17 8.10 -4.34
CA GLN A 105 -9.62 8.30 -5.72
C GLN A 105 -9.41 7.08 -6.64
N ASP A 106 -8.42 7.15 -7.55
CA ASP A 106 -8.22 6.18 -8.63
C ASP A 106 -7.89 4.78 -8.14
N VAL A 107 -7.10 4.65 -7.06
CA VAL A 107 -6.77 3.34 -6.49
C VAL A 107 -8.04 2.68 -5.93
N VAL A 108 -8.89 3.46 -5.25
CA VAL A 108 -10.18 2.98 -4.75
C VAL A 108 -11.09 2.59 -5.91
N LEU A 109 -11.12 3.39 -6.97
CA LEU A 109 -11.93 3.09 -8.16
C LEU A 109 -11.46 1.81 -8.85
N GLY A 110 -10.15 1.61 -8.99
CA GLY A 110 -9.56 0.41 -9.59
C GLY A 110 -9.89 -0.86 -8.79
N LEU A 111 -9.72 -0.81 -7.46
CA LEU A 111 -10.09 -1.91 -6.57
C LEU A 111 -11.60 -2.18 -6.60
N TYR A 112 -12.42 -1.13 -6.54
CA TYR A 112 -13.87 -1.25 -6.60
C TYR A 112 -14.33 -1.87 -7.92
N TYR A 113 -13.81 -1.39 -9.04
CA TYR A 113 -14.11 -1.94 -10.37
C TYR A 113 -13.72 -3.42 -10.41
N MET A 114 -12.50 -3.75 -10.02
CA MET A 114 -11.99 -5.11 -10.05
C MET A 114 -12.79 -6.08 -9.19
N THR A 115 -13.28 -5.68 -8.02
CA THR A 115 -14.02 -6.59 -7.13
C THR A 115 -15.54 -6.57 -7.31
N ARG A 116 -16.07 -5.82 -8.28
CA ARG A 116 -17.48 -5.94 -8.69
C ARG A 116 -17.72 -7.19 -9.51
N ASP A 117 -18.93 -7.72 -9.36
CA ASP A 117 -19.48 -8.78 -10.18
C ASP A 117 -20.45 -8.21 -11.22
N CYS A 118 -20.58 -8.90 -12.36
CA CYS A 118 -21.64 -8.65 -13.33
C CYS A 118 -22.28 -9.97 -13.77
N VAL A 119 -23.55 -9.90 -14.14
CA VAL A 119 -24.32 -11.06 -14.62
C VAL A 119 -24.01 -11.29 -16.09
N ASN A 120 -23.94 -12.56 -16.49
CA ASN A 120 -23.64 -13.03 -17.85
C ASN A 120 -22.28 -12.55 -18.38
N ALA A 121 -21.27 -12.53 -17.51
CA ALA A 121 -19.92 -12.17 -17.91
C ALA A 121 -19.24 -13.32 -18.65
N LYS A 122 -18.26 -13.01 -19.49
CA LYS A 122 -17.42 -14.02 -20.13
C LYS A 122 -16.70 -14.88 -19.08
N GLY A 123 -16.87 -16.19 -19.15
CA GLY A 123 -16.25 -17.13 -18.19
C GLY A 123 -17.04 -17.36 -16.89
N GLU A 124 -18.30 -16.95 -16.84
CA GLU A 124 -19.17 -17.23 -15.70
C GLU A 124 -19.40 -18.74 -15.49
N GLY A 125 -19.43 -19.16 -14.22
CA GLY A 125 -19.62 -20.55 -13.81
C GLY A 125 -18.37 -21.44 -13.91
N MET A 126 -17.23 -20.90 -14.36
CA MET A 126 -15.98 -21.65 -14.39
C MET A 126 -15.52 -22.03 -12.97
N VAL A 127 -14.87 -23.19 -12.87
CA VAL A 127 -14.23 -23.67 -11.64
C VAL A 127 -12.72 -23.62 -11.82
N LEU A 128 -12.04 -22.87 -10.95
CA LEU A 128 -10.61 -22.60 -11.04
C LEU A 128 -9.86 -23.23 -9.86
N THR A 129 -8.66 -23.71 -10.15
CA THR A 129 -7.74 -24.34 -9.19
C THR A 129 -7.13 -23.35 -8.20
N GLY A 130 -7.13 -22.05 -8.52
CA GLY A 130 -6.70 -21.00 -7.60
C GLY A 130 -6.53 -19.62 -8.25
N PRO A 131 -6.07 -18.63 -7.48
CA PRO A 131 -5.86 -17.24 -7.93
C PRO A 131 -4.97 -17.08 -9.17
N LYS A 132 -3.87 -17.85 -9.24
CA LYS A 132 -2.92 -17.78 -10.36
C LYS A 132 -3.54 -18.20 -11.69
N GLU A 133 -4.48 -19.14 -11.66
CA GLU A 133 -5.23 -19.56 -12.83
C GLU A 133 -6.25 -18.48 -13.26
N ALA A 134 -6.91 -17.84 -12.29
CA ALA A 134 -7.81 -16.73 -12.54
C ALA A 134 -7.10 -15.58 -13.28
N GLU A 135 -5.89 -15.22 -12.85
CA GLU A 135 -5.07 -14.22 -13.53
C GLU A 135 -4.71 -14.65 -14.97
N ARG A 136 -4.30 -15.90 -15.16
CA ARG A 136 -3.92 -16.42 -16.49
C ARG A 136 -5.08 -16.36 -17.48
N ILE A 137 -6.28 -16.80 -17.06
CA ILE A 137 -7.48 -16.82 -17.91
C ILE A 137 -7.92 -15.39 -18.23
N TYR A 138 -7.85 -14.48 -17.25
CA TYR A 138 -8.14 -13.06 -17.48
C TYR A 138 -7.19 -12.45 -18.50
N ARG A 139 -5.87 -12.61 -18.32
CA ARG A 139 -4.85 -12.09 -19.23
C ARG A 139 -4.94 -12.69 -20.64
N ALA A 140 -5.37 -13.95 -20.76
CA ALA A 140 -5.63 -14.60 -22.04
C ALA A 140 -6.92 -14.11 -22.73
N GLY A 141 -7.70 -13.22 -22.09
CA GLY A 141 -8.98 -12.73 -22.59
C GLY A 141 -10.08 -13.78 -22.60
N LEU A 142 -9.89 -14.91 -21.91
CA LEU A 142 -10.85 -16.02 -21.87
C LEU A 142 -11.99 -15.77 -20.88
N ALA A 143 -11.79 -14.91 -19.88
CA ALA A 143 -12.81 -14.53 -18.93
C ALA A 143 -12.72 -13.05 -18.53
N SER A 144 -13.85 -12.50 -18.09
CA SER A 144 -13.99 -11.11 -17.65
C SER A 144 -13.65 -10.98 -16.17
N LEU A 145 -13.13 -9.82 -15.77
CA LEU A 145 -12.77 -9.50 -14.38
C LEU A 145 -13.94 -9.68 -13.41
N HIS A 146 -15.16 -9.38 -13.88
CA HIS A 146 -16.38 -9.41 -13.08
C HIS A 146 -17.15 -10.74 -13.15
N ALA A 147 -16.59 -11.76 -13.82
CA ALA A 147 -17.24 -13.05 -13.97
C ALA A 147 -17.32 -13.78 -12.64
N ARG A 148 -18.50 -14.30 -12.32
CA ARG A 148 -18.77 -15.13 -11.14
C ARG A 148 -18.22 -16.54 -11.39
N VAL A 149 -17.31 -16.98 -10.53
CA VAL A 149 -16.55 -18.23 -10.67
C VAL A 149 -16.38 -18.91 -9.31
N LYS A 150 -16.16 -20.22 -9.32
CA LYS A 150 -15.77 -20.98 -8.13
C LYS A 150 -14.26 -21.12 -8.12
N VAL A 151 -13.59 -20.55 -7.12
CA VAL A 151 -12.13 -20.61 -7.02
C VAL A 151 -11.74 -21.33 -5.75
N ARG A 152 -10.77 -22.23 -5.84
CA ARG A 152 -10.13 -22.83 -4.66
C ARG A 152 -9.22 -21.78 -4.03
N ILE A 153 -9.56 -21.35 -2.83
CA ILE A 153 -8.81 -20.36 -2.06
C ILE A 153 -8.20 -21.04 -0.84
N THR A 154 -6.93 -20.73 -0.59
CA THR A 154 -6.22 -21.14 0.63
C THR A 154 -6.09 -19.93 1.53
N GLU A 155 -6.74 -19.99 2.69
CA GLU A 155 -6.68 -19.02 3.77
C GLU A 155 -5.71 -19.53 4.84
N TYR A 156 -5.08 -18.61 5.56
CA TYR A 156 -4.22 -18.92 6.69
C TYR A 156 -4.82 -18.22 7.91
N GLU A 157 -5.30 -18.99 8.88
CA GLU A 157 -5.78 -18.46 10.15
C GLU A 157 -4.70 -18.61 11.21
N LYS A 158 -4.51 -17.57 12.03
CA LYS A 158 -3.58 -17.61 13.16
C LYS A 158 -4.24 -18.32 14.33
N ALA A 159 -3.75 -19.50 14.69
CA ALA A 159 -4.23 -20.25 15.85
C ALA A 159 -3.74 -19.61 17.16
N GLU A 160 -4.34 -20.00 18.29
CA GLU A 160 -3.99 -19.48 19.63
C GLU A 160 -2.52 -19.72 20.02
N ASN A 161 -1.87 -20.72 19.41
CA ASN A 161 -0.45 -21.03 19.59
C ASN A 161 0.48 -20.17 18.73
N GLY A 162 -0.05 -19.26 17.90
CA GLY A 162 0.72 -18.41 17.00
C GLY A 162 1.07 -19.04 15.64
N GLU A 163 0.73 -20.31 15.41
CA GLU A 163 0.96 -20.99 14.13
C GLU A 163 -0.13 -20.65 13.11
N LEU A 164 0.25 -20.64 11.82
CA LEU A 164 -0.67 -20.39 10.72
C LEU A 164 -1.26 -21.71 10.21
N VAL A 165 -2.54 -21.92 10.46
CA VAL A 165 -3.28 -23.09 9.98
C VAL A 165 -3.84 -22.79 8.59
N ALA A 166 -3.43 -23.58 7.60
CA ALA A 166 -3.92 -23.45 6.23
C ALA A 166 -5.28 -24.14 6.08
N LYS A 167 -6.30 -23.39 5.67
CA LYS A 167 -7.62 -23.89 5.32
C LYS A 167 -7.88 -23.64 3.85
N THR A 168 -8.12 -24.71 3.10
CA THR A 168 -8.45 -24.61 1.68
C THR A 168 -9.92 -24.91 1.47
N SER A 169 -10.63 -24.02 0.79
CA SER A 169 -12.04 -24.20 0.48
C SER A 169 -12.36 -23.74 -0.94
N LEU A 170 -13.45 -24.25 -1.50
CA LEU A 170 -13.96 -23.80 -2.78
C LEU A 170 -15.00 -22.69 -2.52
N ILE A 171 -14.71 -21.47 -2.96
CA ILE A 171 -15.52 -20.28 -2.64
C ILE A 171 -16.12 -19.71 -3.92
N ASP A 172 -17.39 -19.32 -3.84
CA ASP A 172 -18.05 -18.50 -4.87
C ASP A 172 -17.52 -17.06 -4.81
N THR A 173 -16.87 -16.63 -5.88
CA THR A 173 -16.22 -15.31 -5.96
C THR A 173 -16.20 -14.79 -7.40
N THR A 174 -15.42 -13.73 -7.66
CA THR A 174 -15.15 -13.26 -9.02
C THR A 174 -13.68 -13.41 -9.38
N ILE A 175 -13.38 -13.37 -10.68
CA ILE A 175 -12.00 -13.41 -11.17
C ILE A 175 -11.17 -12.26 -10.57
N GLY A 176 -11.70 -11.04 -10.55
CA GLY A 176 -10.98 -9.90 -9.98
C GLY A 176 -10.72 -10.02 -8.48
N ARG A 177 -11.67 -10.55 -7.70
CA ARG A 177 -11.46 -10.82 -6.26
C ARG A 177 -10.41 -11.90 -6.03
N ALA A 178 -10.40 -12.94 -6.87
CA ALA A 178 -9.38 -13.99 -6.81
C ALA A 178 -7.99 -13.46 -7.16
N ILE A 179 -7.86 -12.59 -8.17
CA ILE A 179 -6.58 -11.95 -8.52
C ILE A 179 -6.09 -11.08 -7.35
N LEU A 180 -6.97 -10.28 -6.75
CA LEU A 180 -6.62 -9.42 -5.62
C LEU A 180 -6.09 -10.21 -4.42
N TRP A 181 -6.60 -11.41 -4.19
CA TRP A 181 -6.14 -12.29 -3.10
C TRP A 181 -4.66 -12.65 -3.18
N MET A 182 -4.02 -12.56 -4.35
CA MET A 182 -2.59 -12.82 -4.49
C MET A 182 -1.71 -11.81 -3.73
N ILE A 183 -2.25 -10.61 -3.46
CA ILE A 183 -1.54 -9.52 -2.79
C ILE A 183 -1.80 -9.54 -1.28
N VAL A 184 -2.92 -10.13 -0.84
CA VAL A 184 -3.30 -10.14 0.57
C VAL A 184 -2.35 -11.02 1.38
N PRO A 185 -1.77 -10.53 2.50
CA PRO A 185 -0.86 -11.32 3.30
C PRO A 185 -1.59 -12.47 4.01
N LYS A 186 -0.84 -13.52 4.29
CA LYS A 186 -1.32 -14.68 5.06
C LYS A 186 -1.76 -14.22 6.45
N GLY A 187 -2.90 -14.70 6.96
CA GLY A 187 -3.44 -14.31 8.27
C GLY A 187 -4.78 -13.58 8.19
N LEU A 188 -5.13 -13.01 7.03
CA LEU A 188 -6.44 -12.42 6.80
C LEU A 188 -7.43 -13.45 6.23
N PRO A 189 -8.73 -13.31 6.50
CA PRO A 189 -9.78 -14.09 5.84
C PRO A 189 -10.12 -13.52 4.45
N PHE A 190 -10.46 -14.40 3.52
CA PHE A 190 -10.89 -14.08 2.15
C PHE A 190 -12.21 -13.30 2.13
N SER A 191 -13.03 -13.42 3.18
CA SER A 191 -14.28 -12.66 3.32
C SER A 191 -14.08 -11.14 3.26
N ILE A 192 -12.88 -10.63 3.60
CA ILE A 192 -12.56 -9.21 3.52
C ILE A 192 -12.52 -8.71 2.07
N VAL A 193 -12.01 -9.53 1.16
CA VAL A 193 -11.93 -9.20 -0.28
C VAL A 193 -13.15 -9.69 -1.06
N ASN A 194 -13.94 -10.61 -0.51
CA ASN A 194 -15.11 -11.18 -1.20
C ASN A 194 -16.35 -10.27 -1.20
N GLN A 195 -16.14 -8.99 -1.48
CA GLN A 195 -17.17 -7.95 -1.57
C GLN A 195 -16.72 -6.85 -2.54
N ALA A 196 -17.63 -5.95 -2.90
CA ALA A 196 -17.24 -4.74 -3.63
C ALA A 196 -16.41 -3.83 -2.71
N LEU A 197 -15.16 -3.57 -3.08
CA LEU A 197 -14.19 -2.86 -2.24
C LEU A 197 -14.30 -1.35 -2.47
N GLY A 198 -15.21 -0.72 -1.75
CA GLY A 198 -15.24 0.74 -1.62
C GLY A 198 -14.23 1.27 -0.59
N LYS A 199 -14.11 2.60 -0.49
CA LYS A 199 -13.18 3.28 0.44
C LYS A 199 -13.26 2.77 1.90
N LYS A 200 -14.48 2.60 2.43
CA LYS A 200 -14.70 2.10 3.81
C LYS A 200 -14.24 0.66 3.99
N ALA A 201 -14.49 -0.21 3.00
CA ALA A 201 -14.08 -1.61 3.05
C ALA A 201 -12.56 -1.74 3.01
N ILE A 202 -11.89 -0.95 2.17
CA ILE A 202 -10.42 -0.89 2.07
C ILE A 202 -9.81 -0.41 3.40
N SER A 203 -10.35 0.67 3.99
CA SER A 203 -9.90 1.15 5.30
C SER A 203 -10.05 0.08 6.39
N LYS A 204 -11.18 -0.65 6.41
CA LYS A 204 -11.40 -1.76 7.33
C LYS A 204 -10.43 -2.92 7.11
N MET A 205 -10.12 -3.24 5.85
CA MET A 205 -9.13 -4.25 5.47
C MET A 205 -7.74 -3.91 6.02
N LEU A 206 -7.26 -2.69 5.78
CA LEU A 206 -5.96 -2.22 6.30
C LEU A 206 -5.92 -2.24 7.84
N ASN A 207 -6.97 -1.75 8.49
CA ASN A 207 -7.06 -1.77 9.96
C ASN A 207 -7.01 -3.20 10.50
N THR A 208 -7.69 -4.15 9.84
CA THR A 208 -7.68 -5.56 10.24
C THR A 208 -6.31 -6.19 10.00
N CYS A 209 -5.66 -5.88 8.88
CA CYS A 209 -4.30 -6.33 8.59
C CYS A 209 -3.33 -5.87 9.68
N TYR A 210 -3.35 -4.57 9.98
CA TYR A 210 -2.49 -3.99 11.01
C TYR A 210 -2.70 -4.64 12.39
N ARG A 211 -3.96 -4.91 12.78
CA ARG A 211 -4.26 -5.50 14.10
C ARG A 211 -3.88 -6.97 14.22
N ILE A 212 -4.00 -7.75 13.16
CA ILE A 212 -3.73 -9.20 13.19
C ILE A 212 -2.24 -9.49 12.97
N LEU A 213 -1.63 -8.79 12.02
CA LEU A 213 -0.29 -9.09 11.52
C LEU A 213 0.77 -8.08 11.98
N GLY A 214 0.36 -6.95 12.56
CA GLY A 214 1.27 -5.89 13.00
C GLY A 214 1.70 -4.95 11.87
N SER A 215 2.66 -4.08 12.21
CA SER A 215 3.16 -3.01 11.33
C SER A 215 3.94 -3.51 10.13
N GLU A 216 4.60 -4.66 10.20
CA GLU A 216 5.42 -5.18 9.10
C GLU A 216 4.59 -5.71 7.94
N ALA A 217 3.50 -6.44 8.20
CA ALA A 217 2.66 -6.98 7.14
C ALA A 217 1.84 -5.89 6.42
N ASP A 218 1.46 -4.82 7.13
CA ASP A 218 0.80 -3.66 6.53
C ASP A 218 1.73 -2.89 5.56
N ARG A 219 3.06 -3.07 5.65
CA ARG A 219 4.01 -2.52 4.67
C ARG A 219 3.96 -3.25 3.33
N TYR A 220 3.60 -4.54 3.31
CA TYR A 220 3.53 -5.35 2.07
C TYR A 220 2.26 -5.14 1.26
N LEU A 221 1.23 -4.53 1.86
CA LEU A 221 -0.03 -4.17 1.18
C LEU A 221 0.02 -2.81 0.46
N ARG A 222 1.20 -2.17 0.41
CA ARG A 222 1.42 -0.84 -0.16
C ARG A 222 1.92 -0.90 -1.59
#